data_AF-A0A7W0V2R0-F1
#
_entry.id   AF-A0A7W0V2R0-F1
#
_cell.length_a   1.000
_cell.length_b   1.000
_cell.length_c   1.000
_cell.angle_alpha   90.00
_cell.angle_beta   90.00
_cell.angle_gamma   90.00
#
_symmetry.space_group_name_H-M   'P 1'
#
loop_
_entity.id
_entity.type
_entity.pdbx_description
1 polymer ?
#
loop_
_entity_poly.entity_id
_entity_poly.type
_entity_poly.pdbx_seq_one_letter_code
_entity_poly.pdbx_strand_id
1 'polypeptide(L)' 'RILARSRMPPAELERRNANLVGGDINGGAQDIRQLFFRPTLRLYSTPAKNLYICSSSTPPGGGVHGMCGHHAARRIK' A
#
# COMPACT_ATOMS: atom_id res chain seq x y z
N ARG A 1 -19.03 -30.56 9.59
CA ARG A 1 -18.62 -30.81 8.18
C ARG A 1 -18.27 -29.45 7.55
N ILE A 2 -17.08 -29.29 6.98
CA ILE A 2 -16.71 -28.06 6.25
C ILE A 2 -17.42 -28.08 4.88
N LEU A 3 -18.11 -26.99 4.51
CA LEU A 3 -18.86 -26.88 3.25
C LEU A 3 -18.01 -26.36 2.08
N ALA A 4 -17.05 -25.46 2.34
CA ALA A 4 -16.11 -24.94 1.35
C ALA A 4 -14.84 -24.39 2.03
N ARG A 5 -13.75 -24.31 1.27
CA ARG A 5 -12.48 -23.68 1.68
C ARG A 5 -11.84 -23.02 0.47
N SER A 6 -11.32 -21.81 0.65
CA SER A 6 -10.44 -21.14 -0.30
C SER A 6 -9.07 -20.90 0.33
N ARG A 7 -8.01 -20.96 -0.47
CA ARG A 7 -6.63 -20.67 -0.07
C ARG A 7 -5.98 -19.81 -1.14
N MET A 8 -5.17 -18.86 -0.71
CA MET A 8 -4.37 -18.02 -1.60
C MET A 8 -2.93 -18.01 -1.10
N PRO A 9 -2.05 -18.86 -1.64
CA PRO A 9 -0.64 -18.84 -1.27
C PRO A 9 0.04 -17.56 -1.76
N PRO A 10 1.22 -17.19 -1.22
CA PRO A 10 1.94 -15.98 -1.61
C PRO A 10 2.16 -15.83 -3.13
N ALA A 11 2.52 -16.92 -3.81
CA ALA A 11 2.69 -16.92 -5.26
C ALA A 11 1.38 -16.60 -6.02
N GLU A 12 0.22 -16.91 -5.46
CA GLU A 12 -1.06 -16.53 -6.06
C GLU A 12 -1.38 -15.05 -5.83
N LEU A 13 -1.04 -14.50 -4.67
CA LEU A 13 -1.18 -13.06 -4.40
C LEU A 13 -0.39 -12.24 -5.42
N GLU A 14 0.87 -12.61 -5.68
CA GLU A 14 1.73 -11.96 -6.67
C GLU A 14 1.18 -12.09 -8.10
N ARG A 15 0.70 -13.28 -8.49
CA ARG A 15 0.07 -13.49 -9.81
C ARG A 15 -1.18 -12.63 -10.02
N ARG A 16 -1.95 -12.38 -8.96
CA ARG A 16 -3.19 -11.59 -9.03
C ARG A 16 -2.93 -10.09 -8.99
N ASN A 17 -1.85 -9.67 -8.36
CA ASN A 17 -1.46 -8.27 -8.25
C ASN A 17 0.07 -8.18 -8.23
N ALA A 18 0.63 -7.68 -9.33
CA ALA A 18 2.08 -7.52 -9.50
C ALA A 18 2.73 -6.60 -8.46
N ASN A 19 1.95 -5.80 -7.72
CA ASN A 19 2.48 -5.02 -6.61
C ASN A 19 2.81 -5.89 -5.39
N LEU A 20 2.26 -7.11 -5.28
CA LEU A 20 2.42 -8.01 -4.14
C LEU A 20 3.56 -9.01 -4.37
N VAL A 21 4.75 -8.52 -4.69
CA VAL A 21 5.93 -9.34 -4.96
C VAL A 21 6.21 -10.27 -3.77
N GLY A 22 6.40 -11.57 -4.04
CA GLY A 22 6.56 -12.59 -3.00
C GLY A 22 5.32 -12.81 -2.13
N GLY A 23 4.16 -12.26 -2.52
CA GLY A 23 2.93 -12.22 -1.73
C GLY A 23 2.91 -11.18 -0.61
N ASP A 24 3.82 -10.19 -0.63
CA ASP A 24 3.87 -9.14 0.38
C ASP A 24 2.76 -8.10 0.18
N ILE A 25 1.78 -8.11 1.08
CA ILE A 25 0.61 -7.21 1.06
C ILE A 25 0.95 -5.72 1.23
N ASN A 26 2.16 -5.39 1.67
CA ASN A 26 2.62 -4.00 1.81
C ASN A 26 3.39 -3.49 0.58
N GLY A 27 3.50 -4.32 -0.45
CA GLY A 27 4.27 -3.98 -1.65
C GLY A 27 5.77 -3.97 -1.36
N GLY A 28 6.25 -5.04 -0.75
CA GLY A 28 7.65 -5.30 -0.43
C GLY A 28 8.04 -5.00 1.02
N ALA A 29 9.21 -5.54 1.40
CA ALA A 29 9.68 -5.59 2.77
C ALA A 29 9.73 -4.21 3.45
N GLN A 30 9.05 -4.07 4.58
CA GLN A 30 9.07 -2.86 5.41
C GLN A 30 10.28 -2.88 6.36
N ASP A 31 11.49 -2.72 5.82
CA ASP A 31 12.67 -2.50 6.66
C ASP A 31 12.80 -1.03 7.10
N ILE A 32 13.65 -0.76 8.10
CA ILE A 32 13.85 0.58 8.65
C ILE A 32 14.29 1.57 7.56
N ARG A 33 15.11 1.14 6.59
CA ARG A 33 15.57 2.02 5.50
C ARG A 33 14.37 2.38 4.62
N GLN A 34 13.55 1.42 4.25
CA GLN A 34 12.34 1.65 3.46
C GLN A 34 11.36 2.58 4.17
N LEU A 35 11.24 2.49 5.50
CA LEU A 35 10.41 3.42 6.27
C LEU A 35 10.86 4.89 6.13
N PHE A 36 12.17 5.13 6.10
CA PHE A 36 12.74 6.48 5.98
C PHE A 36 12.87 6.96 4.52
N PHE A 37 13.10 6.06 3.56
CA PHE A 37 13.44 6.43 2.18
C PHE A 37 12.29 6.26 1.17
N ARG A 38 11.23 5.48 1.46
CA ARG A 38 10.05 5.39 0.58
C ARG A 38 9.19 6.66 0.52
N PRO A 39 9.06 7.48 1.59
CA PRO A 39 8.30 8.72 1.50
C PRO A 39 8.89 9.65 0.42
N THR A 40 8.08 10.04 -0.56
CA THR A 40 8.51 11.01 -1.59
C THR A 40 8.36 12.44 -1.06
N LEU A 41 9.12 13.39 -1.62
CA LEU A 41 8.99 14.83 -1.30
C LEU A 41 7.56 15.38 -1.49
N ARG A 42 6.77 14.76 -2.38
CA ARG A 42 5.40 15.17 -2.69
C ARG A 42 4.36 14.50 -1.80
N LEU A 43 4.78 13.49 -1.02
CA LEU A 43 3.93 12.69 -0.14
C LEU A 43 2.69 12.17 -0.90
N TYR A 44 1.50 12.60 -0.53
CA TYR A 44 0.22 12.11 -1.08
C TYR A 44 -0.16 12.74 -2.43
N SER A 45 0.66 13.61 -3.01
CA SER A 45 0.35 14.35 -4.25
C SER A 45 1.20 13.89 -5.43
N THR A 46 0.62 13.89 -6.62
CA THR A 46 1.33 13.57 -7.87
C THR A 46 1.66 14.85 -8.67
N PRO A 47 2.51 14.77 -9.73
CA PRO A 47 2.71 15.85 -10.72
C PRO A 47 1.44 16.37 -11.36
N ALA A 48 0.45 15.49 -11.56
CA ALA A 48 -0.83 15.88 -12.12
C ALA A 48 -1.68 16.65 -11.10
N LYS A 49 -2.33 17.72 -11.56
CA LYS A 49 -3.27 18.48 -10.74
C LYS A 49 -4.44 17.56 -10.32
N ASN A 50 -4.88 17.71 -9.08
CA ASN A 50 -6.02 16.98 -8.51
C ASN A 50 -5.90 15.44 -8.52
N LEU A 51 -4.69 14.90 -8.64
CA LEU A 51 -4.41 13.47 -8.53
C LEU A 51 -3.55 13.18 -7.29
N TYR A 52 -4.08 12.32 -6.42
CA TYR A 52 -3.51 11.99 -5.11
C TYR A 52 -3.39 10.48 -4.93
N ILE A 53 -2.51 10.06 -4.03
CA ILE A 53 -2.28 8.66 -3.67
C ILE A 53 -2.53 8.45 -2.18
N CYS A 54 -3.13 7.31 -1.81
CA CYS A 54 -3.57 7.03 -0.44
C CYS A 54 -3.44 5.55 -0.03
N SER A 55 -2.54 4.80 -0.66
CA SER A 55 -2.37 3.35 -0.45
C SER A 55 -1.51 3.03 0.78
N SER A 56 -1.40 1.74 1.14
CA SER A 56 -0.43 1.21 2.12
C SER A 56 1.03 1.52 1.75
N SER A 57 1.29 1.87 0.49
CA SER A 57 2.61 2.32 0.03
C SER A 57 2.92 3.79 0.33
N THR A 58 1.97 4.55 0.90
CA THR A 58 2.20 5.91 1.40
C THR A 58 2.39 5.87 2.92
N PRO A 59 3.12 6.84 3.53
CA PRO A 59 3.23 6.92 4.99
C PRO A 59 1.84 6.93 5.66
N PRO A 60 1.66 6.40 6.87
CA PRO A 60 2.65 5.72 7.72
C PRO A 60 2.97 4.26 7.32
N GLY A 61 2.41 3.75 6.22
CA GLY A 61 2.63 2.40 5.73
C GLY A 61 1.35 1.56 5.73
N GLY A 62 1.52 0.24 5.82
CA GLY A 62 0.40 -0.70 5.85
C GLY A 62 -0.30 -0.80 7.21
N GLY A 63 -1.52 -1.33 7.17
CA GLY A 63 -2.37 -1.56 8.34
C GLY A 63 -3.78 -0.98 8.18
N VAL A 64 -4.70 -1.43 9.04
CA VAL A 64 -6.12 -1.04 8.98
C VAL A 64 -6.39 0.22 9.82
N HIS A 65 -5.61 1.27 9.61
CA HIS A 65 -5.68 2.51 10.40
C HIS A 65 -6.29 3.71 9.66
N GLY A 66 -6.48 3.65 8.34
CA GLY A 66 -7.13 4.71 7.54
C GLY A 66 -6.33 6.01 7.34
N MET A 67 -5.23 6.22 8.08
CA MET A 67 -4.38 7.43 7.98
C MET A 67 -3.93 7.82 6.57
N CYS A 68 -3.62 6.88 5.68
CA CYS A 68 -3.19 7.21 4.32
C CYS A 68 -4.28 7.98 3.55
N GLY A 69 -5.54 7.53 3.68
CA GLY A 69 -6.70 8.23 3.13
C GLY A 69 -6.93 9.59 3.79
N HIS A 70 -6.85 9.64 5.13
CA HIS A 70 -6.99 10.89 5.88
C HIS A 70 -5.98 11.96 5.43
N HIS A 71 -4.71 11.59 5.31
CA HIS A 71 -3.66 12.53 4.91
C HIS A 71 -3.73 12.91 3.44
N ALA A 72 -4.14 12.01 2.55
CA ALA A 72 -4.38 12.33 1.14
C ALA A 72 -5.53 13.34 0.99
N ALA A 73 -6.64 13.15 1.72
CA ALA A 73 -7.77 14.07 1.72
C ALA A 73 -7.36 15.49 2.17
N ARG A 74 -6.47 15.61 3.16
CA ARG A 74 -5.91 16.89 3.62
C ARG A 74 -5.02 17.61 2.59
N ARG A 75 -4.64 16.95 1.48
CA ARG A 75 -3.91 17.58 0.37
C ARG A 75 -4.83 18.13 -0.72
N ILE A 76 -6.11 17.76 -0.69
CA ILE A 76 -7.12 18.32 -1.59
C ILE A 76 -7.33 19.79 -1.17
N LYS A 77 -7.19 20.70 -2.13
CA LYS A 77 -7.40 22.13 -1.96
C LYS A 77 -8.63 22.56 -2.73
#